data_AF-A0A8T3T102-F1
#
_entry.id   AF-A0A8T3T102-F1
#
_cell.length_a   1.000
_cell.length_b   1.000
_cell.length_c   1.000
_cell.angle_alpha   90.00
_cell.angle_beta   90.00
_cell.angle_gamma   90.00
#
_symmetry.space_group_name_H-M   'P 1'
#
loop_
_entity.id
_entity.type
_entity.pdbx_description
1 polymer ?
#
loop_
_entity_poly.entity_id
_entity_poly.type
_entity_poly.pdbx_seq_one_letter_code
_entity_poly.pdbx_strand_id
1 'polypeptide(L)' 'MTDTPIRILIAKPGLDGHDRGAKVLARGLRDEGFEVIYTGLRQT' A
#
# COMPACT_ATOMS: atom_id res chain seq x y z
N MET A 1 -6.29 -3.47 -25.50
CA MET A 1 -5.21 -2.93 -24.66
C MET A 1 -5.33 -3.63 -23.32
N THR A 2 -4.32 -4.39 -22.88
CA THR A 2 -4.36 -5.02 -21.56
C THR A 2 -4.37 -3.89 -20.54
N ASP A 3 -5.53 -3.67 -19.93
CA ASP A 3 -5.73 -2.64 -18.92
C ASP A 3 -4.99 -3.10 -17.65
N THR A 4 -3.68 -2.84 -17.61
CA THR A 4 -2.87 -3.23 -16.46
C THR A 4 -3.18 -2.26 -15.34
N PRO A 5 -3.74 -2.73 -14.21
CA PRO A 5 -4.08 -1.85 -13.10
C PRO A 5 -2.82 -1.14 -12.60
N ILE A 6 -2.97 0.14 -12.24
CA ILE A 6 -1.87 0.92 -11.67
C ILE A 6 -1.43 0.27 -10.36
N ARG A 7 -0.13 0.01 -10.25
CA ARG A 7 0.48 -0.67 -9.11
C ARG A 7 1.04 0.34 -8.12
N ILE A 8 0.69 0.20 -6.85
CA ILE A 8 1.08 1.13 -5.78
C ILE A 8 1.80 0.35 -4.67
N LEU A 9 3.03 0.76 -4.35
CA LEU A 9 3.78 0.27 -3.20
C LEU A 9 3.66 1.27 -2.05
N ILE A 10 3.10 0.82 -0.93
CA ILE A 10 3.09 1.56 0.33
C ILE A 10 4.14 0.92 1.24
N ALA A 11 5.26 1.63 1.44
CA ALA A 11 6.37 1.17 2.26
C ALA A 11 6.41 1.88 3.61
N LYS A 12 6.83 1.15 4.65
CA LYS A 12 7.09 1.68 6.00
C LYS A 12 8.54 1.37 6.39
N PRO A 13 9.48 2.29 6.13
CA PRO A 13 10.90 2.03 6.38
C PRO A 13 11.23 2.04 7.88
N GLY A 14 12.12 1.13 8.27
CA GLY A 14 12.72 1.13 9.60
C GLY A 14 11.72 0.92 10.75
N LEU A 15 11.83 1.76 11.77
CA LEU A 15 11.08 1.62 13.03
C LEU A 15 9.78 2.45 13.09
N ASP A 16 9.36 3.06 11.98
CA ASP A 16 8.12 3.84 11.94
C ASP A 16 6.90 2.96 12.25
N GLY A 17 6.34 3.11 13.45
CA GLY A 17 5.17 2.37 13.91
C GLY A 17 3.83 2.98 13.51
N HIS A 18 3.81 4.14 12.84
CA HIS A 18 2.56 4.81 12.48
C HIS A 18 1.88 4.12 11.30
N ASP A 19 0.93 3.23 11.60
CA ASP A 19 0.36 2.33 10.60
C ASP A 19 -1.08 2.70 10.17
N ARG A 20 -1.81 3.44 11.01
CA ARG A 20 -3.25 3.70 10.78
C ARG A 20 -3.52 4.35 9.42
N GLY A 21 -2.80 5.41 9.06
CA GLY A 21 -2.98 6.10 7.79
C GLY A 21 -2.63 5.23 6.58
N ALA A 22 -1.55 4.44 6.69
CA ALA A 22 -1.13 3.52 5.63
C ALA A 22 -2.20 2.45 5.35
N LYS A 23 -2.81 1.89 6.40
CA LYS A 23 -3.92 0.93 6.27
C LYS A 23 -5.17 1.53 5.64
N VAL A 24 -5.53 2.76 6.01
CA VAL A 24 -6.69 3.47 5.43
C VAL A 24 -6.48 3.70 3.93
N LEU A 25 -5.32 4.22 3.54
CA LEU A 25 -4.97 4.43 2.12
C LEU A 25 -4.93 3.10 1.36
N ALA A 26 -4.30 2.07 1.93
CA ALA A 26 -4.20 0.76 1.29
C ALA A 26 -5.57 0.10 1.09
N ARG A 27 -6.56 0.40 1.94
CA ARG A 27 -7.93 -0.08 1.77
C ARG A 27 -8.64 0.71 0.67
N GLY A 28 -8.67 2.03 0.76
CA GLY A 28 -9.37 2.88 -0.21
C GLY A 28 -8.84 2.71 -1.63
N LEU A 29 -7.52 2.65 -1.81
CA LEU A 29 -6.92 2.43 -3.12
C LEU A 29 -7.26 1.05 -3.71
N ARG A 30 -7.40 0.00 -2.88
CA ARG A 30 -7.87 -1.31 -3.39
C ARG A 30 -9.34 -1.28 -3.78
N ASP A 31 -10.16 -0.58 -3.01
CA ASP A 31 -11.58 -0.43 -3.29
C ASP A 31 -11.81 0.34 -4.63
N GLU A 32 -10.90 1.24 -5.02
CA GLU A 32 -10.88 1.93 -6.32
C GLU A 32 -10.23 1.13 -7.47
N GLY A 33 -9.85 -0.13 -7.24
CA GLY A 33 -9.34 -1.04 -8.28
C GLY A 33 -7.83 -0.99 -8.55
N PHE A 34 -7.05 -0.31 -7.70
CA PHE A 34 -5.59 -0.32 -7.80
C PHE A 34 -4.98 -1.62 -7.28
N GLU A 35 -3.85 -2.04 -7.86
CA GLU A 35 -3.04 -3.14 -7.30
C GLU A 35 -2.13 -2.57 -6.21
N VAL A 36 -2.53 -2.73 -4.94
CA VAL A 36 -1.81 -2.16 -3.80
C VAL A 36 -1.04 -3.20 -3.01
N ILE A 37 0.27 -2.98 -2.89
CA ILE A 37 1.20 -3.75 -2.06
C ILE A 37 1.56 -2.92 -0.84
N TYR A 38 1.19 -3.40 0.35
CA TYR A 38 1.62 -2.80 1.61
C TYR A 38 2.73 -3.67 2.21
N THR A 39 3.92 -3.11 2.43
CA THR A 39 5.06 -3.89 2.96
C THR A 39 4.82 -4.36 4.38
N GLY A 40 4.02 -3.63 5.17
CA GLY A 40 4.00 -3.81 6.61
C GLY A 40 5.15 -3.08 7.29
N LEU A 41 5.16 -3.14 8.62
CA LEU A 41 6.16 -2.50 9.46
C LEU A 41 7.46 -3.32 9.48
N ARG A 42 8.60 -2.64 9.64
CA ARG A 42 9.91 -3.25 9.93
C ARG A 42 10.33 -4.32 8.91
N GLN A 43 10.08 -4.07 7.62
CA GLN A 43 10.58 -4.91 6.54
C GLN A 43 12.02 -4.51 6.15
N THR A 44 12.85 -5.49 5.79
CA THR A 44 14.24 -5.32 5.34
C THR A 44 14.38 -5.83 3.91
#